data_AF-A0A4Q2RTT5-F1
#
_entry.id   AF-A0A4Q2RTT5-F1
#
_cell.length_a   1.000
_cell.length_b   1.000
_cell.length_c   1.000
_cell.angle_alpha   90.00
_cell.angle_beta   90.00
_cell.angle_gamma   90.00
#
_symmetry.space_group_name_H-M   'P 1'
#
loop_
_entity.id
_entity.type
_entity.pdbx_description
1 polymer ?
#
loop_
_entity_poly.entity_id
_entity_poly.type
_entity_poly.pdbx_seq_one_letter_code
_entity_poly.pdbx_strand_id
1 'polypeptide(L)'
;MAVTSFQDLPLADRDHEWDGDAAEKRVRAWAGAEDEPNEKYRDAHVWYDAEKKDNFTAYKLLIADLVDGRLRAVPRGVMAAGNVMVGGRGGVDMPTKDVDRAKSHLAKYYAKMDDEAPWERDWPWVRGAGAWRRAA
;
A
#
# COMPACT_ATOMS: atom_id res chain seq x y z
N MET A 1 -7.31 15.63 3.60
CA MET A 1 -6.37 14.66 4.20
C MET A 1 -6.64 13.31 3.55
N ALA A 2 -5.61 12.56 3.15
CA ALA A 2 -5.84 11.49 2.17
C ALA A 2 -4.85 10.31 2.25
N VAL A 3 -4.47 9.92 3.47
CA VAL A 3 -3.95 8.57 3.71
C VAL A 3 -5.16 7.68 4.00
N THR A 4 -5.25 6.57 3.29
CA THR A 4 -6.37 5.63 3.46
C THR A 4 -6.29 4.99 4.84
N SER A 5 -7.44 4.67 5.44
CA SER A 5 -7.47 3.88 6.67
C SER A 5 -6.79 2.54 6.43
N PHE A 6 -6.08 2.03 7.43
CA PHE A 6 -5.49 0.71 7.34
C PHE A 6 -6.61 -0.34 7.22
N GLN A 7 -6.70 -0.96 6.04
CA GLN A 7 -7.77 -1.91 5.71
C GLN A 7 -7.49 -3.34 6.23
N ASP A 8 -6.30 -3.57 6.80
CA ASP A 8 -5.85 -4.89 7.25
C ASP A 8 -6.08 -6.01 6.23
N LEU A 9 -5.84 -5.71 4.94
CA LEU A 9 -6.10 -6.66 3.86
C LEU A 9 -5.36 -7.98 4.10
N PRO A 10 -6.00 -9.14 3.84
CA PRO A 10 -5.30 -10.41 3.90
C PRO A 10 -4.14 -10.40 2.91
N LEU A 11 -3.05 -11.09 3.26
CA LEU A 11 -1.91 -11.20 2.36
C LEU A 11 -2.19 -12.24 1.26
N ALA A 12 -1.72 -11.94 0.05
CA ALA A 12 -1.50 -12.97 -0.96
C ALA A 12 -0.24 -13.78 -0.60
N ASP A 13 -0.05 -14.92 -1.29
CA ASP A 13 1.16 -15.71 -1.14
C ASP A 13 2.41 -14.89 -1.47
N ARG A 14 3.52 -15.15 -0.76
CA ARG A 14 4.77 -14.39 -0.92
C ARG A 14 5.33 -14.49 -2.33
N ASP A 15 5.16 -15.64 -2.97
CA ASP A 15 5.64 -15.90 -4.33
C ASP A 15 4.64 -15.48 -5.42
N HIS A 16 3.49 -14.90 -5.04
CA HIS A 16 2.48 -14.45 -6.00
C HIS A 16 3.09 -13.43 -6.98
N GLU A 17 2.96 -13.74 -8.28
CA GLU A 17 3.38 -12.84 -9.34
C GLU A 17 2.51 -11.59 -9.32
N TRP A 18 3.11 -10.43 -9.58
CA TRP A 18 2.41 -9.17 -9.53
C TRP A 18 2.86 -8.25 -10.64
N ASP A 19 1.87 -7.75 -11.38
CA ASP A 19 2.01 -6.71 -12.39
C ASP A 19 1.09 -5.57 -11.97
N GLY A 20 1.66 -4.40 -11.69
CA GLY A 20 0.91 -3.26 -11.19
C GLY A 20 -0.14 -2.75 -12.17
N ASP A 21 0.14 -2.76 -13.47
CA ASP A 21 -0.78 -2.27 -14.49
C ASP A 21 -1.93 -3.26 -14.72
N ALA A 22 -1.65 -4.57 -14.60
CA ALA A 22 -2.68 -5.59 -14.67
C ALA A 22 -3.54 -5.63 -13.40
N ALA A 23 -2.92 -5.47 -12.23
CA ALA A 23 -3.60 -5.41 -10.93
C ALA A 23 -4.55 -4.22 -10.87
N GLU A 24 -4.11 -3.06 -11.36
CA GLU A 24 -4.90 -1.84 -11.40
C GLU A 24 -6.21 -2.03 -12.17
N LYS A 25 -6.16 -2.63 -13.36
CA LYS A 25 -7.35 -2.95 -14.17
C LYS A 25 -8.30 -3.91 -13.45
N ARG A 26 -7.77 -4.96 -12.82
CA ARG A 26 -8.57 -5.92 -12.04
C ARG A 26 -9.26 -5.24 -10.85
N VAL A 27 -8.51 -4.43 -10.11
CA VAL A 27 -9.04 -3.69 -8.95
C VAL A 27 -10.13 -2.71 -9.38
N ARG A 28 -9.96 -1.99 -10.50
CA ARG A 28 -11.03 -1.11 -11.05
C ARG A 28 -12.30 -1.88 -11.35
N ALA A 29 -12.20 -2.98 -12.10
CA ALA A 29 -13.34 -3.80 -12.46
C ALA A 29 -14.06 -4.35 -11.22
N TRP A 30 -13.31 -4.86 -10.23
CA TRP A 30 -13.87 -5.35 -8.98
C TRP A 30 -14.53 -4.27 -8.12
N ALA A 31 -13.92 -3.08 -8.09
CA ALA A 31 -14.45 -1.95 -7.37
C ALA A 31 -15.72 -1.37 -8.04
N GLY A 32 -15.99 -1.72 -9.30
CA GLY A 32 -16.97 -1.02 -10.13
C GLY A 32 -16.57 0.44 -10.37
N ALA A 33 -15.27 0.70 -10.49
CA ALA A 33 -14.67 2.02 -10.70
C ALA A 33 -14.21 2.13 -12.16
N GLU A 34 -15.17 2.12 -13.10
CA GLU A 34 -14.88 2.20 -14.53
C GLU A 34 -14.77 3.66 -14.99
N ASP A 35 -15.73 4.50 -14.60
CA ASP A 35 -15.77 5.92 -14.97
C ASP A 35 -14.97 6.80 -14.01
N GLU A 36 -15.11 6.56 -12.70
CA GLU A 36 -14.43 7.34 -11.65
C GLU A 36 -13.99 6.46 -10.47
N PRO A 37 -12.94 6.88 -9.73
CA PRO A 37 -12.53 6.22 -8.51
C PRO A 37 -13.62 6.25 -7.44
N ASN A 38 -13.74 5.17 -6.68
CA ASN A 38 -14.65 5.09 -5.54
C ASN A 38 -13.93 4.58 -4.29
N GLU A 39 -14.68 4.40 -3.20
CA GLU A 39 -14.10 3.98 -1.92
C GLU A 39 -13.46 2.59 -1.97
N LYS A 40 -14.01 1.66 -2.76
CA LYS A 40 -13.41 0.32 -2.93
C LYS A 40 -12.08 0.38 -3.68
N TYR A 41 -11.99 1.23 -4.70
CA TYR A 41 -10.74 1.47 -5.43
C TYR A 41 -9.69 2.14 -4.53
N ARG A 42 -10.13 3.09 -3.68
CA ARG A 42 -9.29 3.75 -2.68
C ARG A 42 -8.62 2.75 -1.76
N ASP A 43 -9.34 1.72 -1.31
CA ASP A 43 -8.85 0.74 -0.33
C ASP A 43 -7.70 -0.14 -0.82
N ALA A 44 -7.46 -0.20 -2.14
CA ALA A 44 -6.31 -0.88 -2.73
C ALA A 44 -5.01 -0.05 -2.70
N HIS A 45 -5.11 1.25 -2.39
CA HIS A 45 -4.04 2.22 -2.44
C HIS A 45 -3.71 2.74 -1.04
N VAL A 46 -2.42 3.05 -0.79
CA VAL A 46 -1.99 3.59 0.51
C VAL A 46 -2.27 5.09 0.63
N TRP A 47 -2.23 5.81 -0.50
CA TRP A 47 -2.38 7.25 -0.52
C TRP A 47 -3.19 7.69 -1.74
N TYR A 48 -3.96 8.75 -1.59
CA TYR A 48 -4.62 9.42 -2.70
C TYR A 48 -4.57 10.94 -2.52
N ASP A 49 -4.83 11.72 -3.57
CA ASP A 49 -5.08 13.16 -3.44
C ASP A 49 -6.59 13.42 -3.29
N ALA A 50 -7.03 13.83 -2.09
CA ALA A 50 -8.45 14.09 -1.82
C ALA A 50 -9.02 15.29 -2.61
N GLU A 51 -8.18 16.23 -3.05
CA GLU A 51 -8.61 17.35 -3.89
C GLU A 51 -8.85 16.91 -5.34
N LYS A 52 -8.33 15.73 -5.72
CA LYS A 52 -8.47 15.12 -7.05
C LYS A 52 -9.06 13.70 -6.97
N LYS A 53 -9.92 13.46 -5.99
CA LYS A 53 -10.51 12.13 -5.70
C LYS A 53 -11.24 11.50 -6.90
N ASP A 54 -11.73 12.30 -7.85
CA ASP A 54 -12.44 11.81 -9.03
C ASP A 54 -11.48 11.45 -10.19
N ASN A 55 -10.16 11.52 -9.97
CA ASN A 55 -9.12 11.20 -10.95
C ASN A 55 -8.30 9.98 -10.52
N PHE A 56 -8.28 8.92 -11.33
CA PHE A 56 -7.50 7.71 -11.03
C PHE A 56 -6.02 7.98 -10.77
N THR A 57 -5.41 8.95 -11.46
CA THR A 57 -4.00 9.28 -11.28
C THR A 57 -3.70 9.90 -9.90
N ALA A 58 -4.72 10.34 -9.17
CA ALA A 58 -4.60 10.84 -7.80
C ALA A 58 -4.31 9.71 -6.79
N TYR A 59 -4.55 8.45 -7.14
CA TYR A 59 -4.35 7.29 -6.27
C TYR A 59 -2.97 6.70 -6.53
N LYS A 60 -2.17 6.59 -5.47
CA LYS A 60 -0.76 6.19 -5.55
C LYS A 60 -0.52 5.01 -4.64
N LEU A 61 0.60 4.31 -4.89
CA LEU A 61 1.04 3.19 -4.06
C LEU A 61 -0.02 2.08 -4.01
N LEU A 62 -0.37 1.54 -5.18
CA LEU A 62 -1.17 0.33 -5.29
C LEU A 62 -0.42 -0.82 -4.63
N ILE A 63 -1.03 -1.43 -3.62
CA ILE A 63 -0.45 -2.56 -2.88
C ILE A 63 -1.27 -3.84 -2.99
N ALA A 64 -2.47 -3.74 -3.55
CA ALA A 64 -3.42 -4.83 -3.56
C ALA A 64 -3.77 -5.29 -4.99
N ASP A 65 -4.24 -6.53 -5.07
CA ASP A 65 -4.74 -7.15 -6.29
C ASP A 65 -5.88 -8.12 -5.94
N LEU A 66 -6.63 -8.55 -6.94
CA LEU A 66 -7.58 -9.63 -6.84
C LEU A 66 -6.87 -10.98 -6.90
N VAL A 67 -6.89 -11.71 -5.78
CA VAL A 67 -6.42 -13.10 -5.69
C VAL A 67 -7.58 -13.95 -5.18
N ASP A 68 -7.98 -14.93 -5.99
CA ASP A 68 -9.16 -15.78 -5.75
C ASP A 68 -10.46 -14.98 -5.52
N GLY A 69 -10.67 -13.91 -6.30
CA GLY A 69 -11.87 -13.07 -6.20
C GLY A 69 -11.94 -12.18 -4.96
N ARG A 70 -10.86 -12.12 -4.16
CA ARG A 70 -10.76 -11.27 -2.96
C ARG A 70 -9.61 -10.28 -3.12
N LEU A 71 -9.84 -9.03 -2.71
CA LEU A 71 -8.78 -8.03 -2.62
C LEU A 71 -7.78 -8.45 -1.53
N ARG A 72 -6.52 -8.66 -1.92
CA ARG A 72 -5.43 -9.02 -1.02
C ARG A 72 -4.27 -8.05 -1.18
N ALA A 73 -3.59 -7.71 -0.10
CA ALA A 73 -2.30 -7.03 -0.19
C ALA A 73 -1.27 -8.00 -0.75
N VAL A 74 -0.64 -7.64 -1.86
CA VAL A 74 0.33 -8.48 -2.55
C VAL A 74 1.75 -8.09 -2.12
N PRO A 75 2.57 -9.03 -1.61
CA PRO A 75 3.89 -8.71 -1.09
C PRO A 75 4.79 -7.92 -2.04
N ARG A 76 4.80 -8.28 -3.33
CA ARG A 76 5.53 -7.53 -4.36
C ARG A 76 5.01 -6.10 -4.56
N GLY A 77 3.70 -5.88 -4.45
CA GLY A 77 3.08 -4.56 -4.51
C GLY A 77 3.46 -3.69 -3.31
N VAL A 78 3.44 -4.27 -2.10
CA VAL A 78 3.89 -3.59 -0.87
C VAL A 78 5.36 -3.18 -0.98
N MET A 79 6.23 -4.08 -1.45
CA MET A 79 7.66 -3.79 -1.64
C MET A 79 7.89 -2.74 -2.73
N ALA A 80 7.14 -2.79 -3.82
CA ALA A 80 7.20 -1.77 -4.88
C ALA A 80 6.82 -0.38 -4.35
N ALA A 81 5.73 -0.29 -3.57
CA ALA A 81 5.32 0.94 -2.93
C ALA A 81 6.37 1.44 -1.92
N GLY A 82 6.97 0.52 -1.14
CA GLY A 82 8.05 0.86 -0.22
C GLY A 82 9.29 1.43 -0.93
N ASN A 83 9.67 0.84 -2.07
CA ASN A 83 10.77 1.34 -2.90
C ASN A 83 10.48 2.77 -3.42
N VAL A 84 9.24 3.07 -3.81
CA VAL A 84 8.84 4.43 -4.21
C VAL A 84 8.97 5.41 -3.05
N MET A 85 8.60 5.01 -1.83
CA MET A 85 8.70 5.87 -0.63
C MET A 85 10.14 6.23 -0.22
N VAL A 86 11.15 5.49 -0.70
CA VAL A 86 12.57 5.81 -0.51
C VAL A 86 13.21 6.43 -1.77
N GLY A 87 12.40 6.91 -2.71
CA GLY A 87 12.86 7.63 -3.91
C GLY A 87 13.06 6.76 -5.15
N GLY A 88 12.75 5.46 -5.07
CA GLY A 88 12.70 4.58 -6.24
C GLY A 88 11.71 5.11 -7.29
N ARG A 89 12.02 4.93 -8.58
CA ARG A 89 11.18 5.40 -9.71
C ARG A 89 10.89 6.91 -9.70
N GLY A 90 11.75 7.72 -9.07
CA GLY A 90 11.56 9.17 -8.94
C GLY A 90 10.70 9.58 -7.74
N GLY A 91 10.31 8.64 -6.89
CA GLY A 91 9.49 8.90 -5.71
C GLY A 91 8.01 9.10 -6.02
N VAL A 92 7.30 9.66 -5.06
CA VAL A 92 5.88 9.99 -5.17
C VAL A 92 5.69 11.46 -4.82
N ASP A 93 4.97 12.17 -5.69
CA ASP A 93 4.55 13.54 -5.42
C ASP A 93 3.42 13.53 -4.39
N MET A 94 3.74 13.84 -3.14
CA MET A 94 2.79 13.98 -2.04
C MET A 94 3.27 15.04 -1.03
N PRO A 95 2.35 15.68 -0.29
CA PRO A 95 2.71 16.61 0.77
C PRO A 95 3.57 15.94 1.86
N THR A 96 4.62 16.63 2.34
CA THR A 96 5.53 16.12 3.39
C THR A 96 4.79 15.61 4.63
N LYS A 97 3.68 16.27 5.01
CA LYS A 97 2.82 15.89 6.15
C LYS A 97 2.16 14.50 6.03
N ASP A 98 2.06 13.95 4.82
CA ASP A 98 1.45 12.65 4.55
C ASP A 98 2.50 11.53 4.43
N VAL A 99 3.77 11.87 4.21
CA VAL A 99 4.88 10.91 4.03
C VAL A 99 5.00 9.96 5.21
N ASP A 100 5.07 10.48 6.44
CA ASP A 100 5.23 9.66 7.65
C ASP A 100 4.03 8.74 7.89
N ARG A 101 2.83 9.20 7.54
CA ARG A 101 1.60 8.41 7.65
C ARG A 101 1.53 7.32 6.59
N ALA A 102 1.92 7.59 5.35
CA ALA A 102 2.02 6.59 4.29
C ALA A 102 3.09 5.53 4.62
N LYS A 103 4.26 5.94 5.13
CA LYS A 103 5.28 5.04 5.66
C LYS A 103 4.76 4.20 6.81
N SER A 104 4.08 4.80 7.78
CA SER A 104 3.47 4.05 8.91
C SER A 104 2.40 3.05 8.45
N HIS A 105 1.63 3.39 7.41
CA HIS A 105 0.65 2.48 6.82
C HIS A 105 1.37 1.29 6.15
N LEU A 106 2.34 1.54 5.27
CA LEU A 106 3.12 0.48 4.61
C LEU A 106 3.87 -0.40 5.61
N ALA A 107 4.46 0.18 6.67
CA ALA A 107 5.19 -0.56 7.69
C ALA A 107 4.34 -1.65 8.37
N LYS A 108 3.02 -1.42 8.54
CA LYS A 108 2.11 -2.45 9.05
C LYS A 108 2.01 -3.65 8.11
N TYR A 109 2.02 -3.42 6.79
CA TYR A 109 2.05 -4.52 5.81
C TYR A 109 3.41 -5.22 5.76
N TYR A 110 4.52 -4.48 5.86
CA TYR A 110 5.85 -5.09 6.04
C TYR A 110 5.88 -6.02 7.26
N ALA A 111 5.43 -5.55 8.42
CA ALA A 111 5.33 -6.36 9.62
C ALA A 111 4.42 -7.59 9.44
N LYS A 112 3.27 -7.45 8.75
CA LYS A 112 2.37 -8.56 8.44
C LYS A 112 3.03 -9.63 7.55
N MET A 113 3.97 -9.22 6.69
CA MET A 113 4.78 -10.09 5.84
C MET A 113 6.02 -10.66 6.54
N ASP A 114 6.19 -10.37 7.84
CA ASP A 114 7.37 -10.74 8.61
C ASP A 114 8.67 -10.05 8.13
N ASP A 115 8.54 -8.86 7.54
CA ASP A 115 9.60 -8.11 6.85
C ASP A 115 9.79 -6.72 7.47
N GLU A 116 10.90 -6.05 7.13
CA GLU A 116 11.25 -4.72 7.67
C GLU A 116 11.10 -3.65 6.58
N ALA A 117 10.48 -2.51 6.90
CA ALA A 117 10.31 -1.47 5.92
C ALA A 117 11.65 -0.75 5.63
N PRO A 118 11.93 -0.32 4.38
CA PRO A 118 13.24 0.22 4.01
C PRO A 118 13.71 1.44 4.83
N TRP A 119 12.77 2.24 5.34
CA TRP A 119 13.04 3.43 6.16
C TRP A 119 13.22 3.14 7.66
N GLU A 120 12.91 1.93 8.13
CA GLU A 120 13.06 1.58 9.55
C GLU A 120 14.53 1.38 9.94
N ARG A 121 15.39 1.09 8.96
CA ARG A 121 16.85 1.04 9.13
C ARG A 121 17.45 2.35 9.65
N ASP A 122 16.79 3.47 9.36
CA ASP A 122 17.20 4.81 9.76
C ASP A 122 16.54 5.29 11.07
N TRP A 123 15.67 4.48 11.71
CA TRP A 123 14.98 4.84 12.94
C TRP A 123 15.49 4.06 14.17
N PRO A 124 16.27 4.69 15.07
CA PRO A 124 16.90 4.00 16.22
C PRO A 124 15.92 3.30 17.17
N TRP A 125 14.67 3.75 17.24
CA TRP A 125 13.68 3.27 18.21
C TRP A 125 12.82 2.09 17.71
N VAL A 126 12.94 1.66 16.43
CA VAL A 126 12.18 0.50 15.90
C VAL A 126 12.89 -0.83 16.19
N ARG A 127 14.13 -0.82 16.69
CA ARG A 127 14.85 -2.04 17.14
C ARG A 127 14.14 -2.83 18.27
N GLY A 128 13.01 -2.35 18.79
CA GLY A 128 12.16 -3.03 19.76
C GLY A 128 10.81 -3.55 19.21
N ALA A 129 10.43 -3.29 17.96
CA ALA A 129 9.14 -3.74 17.41
C ALA A 129 9.08 -5.26 17.13
N GLY A 130 10.22 -5.96 17.27
CA GLY A 130 10.24 -7.41 17.43
C GLY A 130 9.62 -7.92 18.74
N ALA A 131 9.28 -7.04 19.69
CA ALA A 131 8.66 -7.42 20.97
C ALA A 131 7.15 -7.72 20.88
N TRP A 132 6.48 -7.46 19.74
CA TRP A 132 5.11 -7.96 19.51
C TRP A 132 5.10 -9.42 19.04
N ARG A 133 6.27 -10.03 18.78
CA ARG A 133 6.42 -11.48 18.58
C ARG A 133 6.46 -12.20 19.92
N ARG A 134 5.27 -12.47 20.46
CA ARG A 134 4.89 -13.52 21.42
C ARG A 134 3.78 -12.98 22.34
N ALA A 135 2.56 -13.01 21.84
CA ALA A 135 1.41 -13.30 22.66
C ALA A 135 0.49 -14.17 21.82
N ALA A 136 0.57 -15.47 22.08
CA ALA A 136 -0.49 -16.43 21.77
C ALA A 136 -1.71 -16.15 22.66
#